data_AF-A0A2K5JGH9-F1
#
_entry.id   AF-A0A2K5JGH9-F1
#
_cell.length_a   1.000
_cell.length_b   1.000
_cell.length_c   1.000
_cell.angle_alpha   90.00
_cell.angle_beta   90.00
_cell.angle_gamma   90.00
#
_symmetry.space_group_name_H-M   'P 1'
#
loop_
_entity.id
_entity.type
_entity.pdbx_description
1 polymer ?
#
loop_
_entity_poly.entity_id
_entity_poly.type
_entity_poly.pdbx_seq_one_letter_code
_entity_poly.pdbx_strand_id
1 'polypeptide(L)'
;MARVGPGRAGVSRQGRLPPEVWAADEQEFLLLLEPEEFLQGVATLTQISGPTRWVPWISPETTTRSHLAVIGLDAYLWSRQHVARGTQQPESPKVAGAEVAIGWPQVEEALVLLQLWANLDVLLVASWQELSQHVCAITKALAQCPLKQYRESQAFSFCTAGRWAAGEPVARDGTGLRGAWRRQIRQFSRVSPAVADAVVTAFPSPRLLQQALE
;
A
#
# COMPACT_ATOMS: atom_id res chain seq x y z
N MET A 1 11.50 -38.53 -20.00
CA MET A 1 12.17 -37.27 -20.41
C MET A 1 11.16 -36.39 -21.09
N ALA A 2 10.66 -35.36 -20.41
CA ALA A 2 10.06 -34.18 -21.02
C ALA A 2 10.26 -33.04 -20.01
N ARG A 3 11.15 -32.10 -20.35
CA ARG A 3 11.46 -30.91 -19.56
C ARG A 3 10.28 -29.95 -19.68
N VAL A 4 9.70 -29.54 -18.55
CA VAL A 4 8.82 -28.38 -18.47
C VAL A 4 9.71 -27.17 -18.17
N GLY A 5 9.81 -26.24 -19.12
CA GLY A 5 10.54 -24.98 -18.95
C GLY A 5 9.68 -23.93 -18.22
N PRO A 6 10.31 -22.86 -17.69
CA PRO A 6 9.60 -21.79 -17.00
C PRO A 6 8.88 -20.91 -18.04
N GLY A 7 7.54 -20.97 -18.04
CA GLY A 7 6.72 -20.09 -18.87
C GLY A 7 6.57 -18.72 -18.22
N ARG A 8 7.21 -17.68 -18.78
CA ARG A 8 6.84 -16.28 -18.53
C ARG A 8 5.49 -16.01 -19.21
N ALA A 9 4.43 -15.85 -18.43
CA ALA A 9 3.15 -15.38 -18.93
C ALA A 9 3.13 -13.85 -18.94
N GLY A 10 3.19 -13.24 -20.13
CA GLY A 10 2.93 -11.81 -20.33
C GLY A 10 1.47 -11.59 -20.71
N VAL A 11 0.75 -10.76 -19.94
CA VAL A 11 -0.61 -10.32 -20.28
C VAL A 11 -0.53 -8.96 -20.94
N SER A 12 -0.75 -8.89 -22.25
CA SER A 12 -0.87 -7.62 -22.98
C SER A 12 -2.35 -7.18 -23.02
N ARG A 13 -2.64 -5.94 -22.62
CA ARG A 13 -4.00 -5.40 -22.50
C ARG A 13 -4.30 -4.45 -23.65
N GLN A 14 -5.34 -4.74 -24.45
CA GLN A 14 -5.87 -3.83 -25.46
C GLN A 14 -7.22 -3.27 -24.97
N GLY A 15 -7.27 -1.97 -24.65
CA GLY A 15 -8.44 -1.28 -24.07
C GLY A 15 -8.89 -0.04 -24.85
N ARG A 16 -10.18 0.29 -24.76
CA ARG A 16 -10.88 1.43 -25.43
C ARG A 16 -10.57 2.82 -24.83
N LEU A 17 -9.31 3.14 -24.57
CA LEU A 17 -8.90 4.48 -24.14
C LEU A 17 -7.84 5.01 -25.12
N PRO A 18 -7.70 6.35 -25.27
CA PRO A 18 -6.72 6.95 -26.17
C PRO A 18 -5.31 6.36 -25.93
N PRO A 19 -4.49 6.17 -26.98
CA PRO A 19 -3.17 5.55 -26.85
C PRO A 19 -2.26 6.27 -25.84
N GLU A 20 -2.46 7.58 -25.63
CA GLU A 20 -1.70 8.37 -24.65
C GLU A 20 -1.93 7.91 -23.20
N VAL A 21 -3.05 7.24 -22.91
CA VAL A 21 -3.41 6.77 -21.56
C VAL A 21 -2.66 5.49 -21.17
N TRP A 22 -2.19 4.70 -22.14
CA TRP A 22 -1.50 3.43 -21.89
C TRP A 22 0.03 3.50 -22.05
N ALA A 23 0.58 4.70 -22.25
CA ALA A 23 1.95 4.89 -22.73
C ALA A 23 3.05 4.51 -21.72
N ALA A 24 2.72 4.16 -20.49
CA ALA A 24 3.68 3.61 -19.52
C ALA A 24 3.30 2.15 -19.21
N ASP A 25 4.06 1.22 -19.78
CA ASP A 25 4.03 -0.19 -19.41
C ASP A 25 4.69 -0.32 -18.02
N GLU A 26 4.01 0.15 -16.97
CA GLU A 26 4.43 -0.02 -15.58
C GLU A 26 4.28 -1.50 -15.22
N GLN A 27 5.34 -2.27 -15.47
CA GLN A 27 5.43 -3.64 -14.98
C GLN A 27 5.75 -3.60 -13.49
N GLU A 28 4.80 -4.04 -12.67
CA GLU A 28 4.98 -4.30 -11.24
C GLU A 28 5.15 -5.81 -11.02
N PHE A 29 6.15 -6.20 -10.22
CA PHE A 29 6.42 -7.60 -9.88
C PHE A 29 6.21 -7.84 -8.39
N LEU A 30 5.56 -8.95 -8.04
CA LEU A 30 5.45 -9.43 -6.68
C LEU A 30 6.23 -10.73 -6.54
N LEU A 31 7.28 -10.74 -5.71
CA LEU A 31 8.07 -11.91 -5.39
C LEU A 31 7.61 -12.47 -4.04
N LEU A 32 7.07 -13.68 -4.06
CA LEU A 32 6.72 -14.41 -2.85
C LEU A 32 7.96 -15.14 -2.32
N LEU A 33 8.27 -14.94 -1.04
CA LEU A 33 9.38 -15.55 -0.34
C LEU A 33 8.89 -16.40 0.82
N GLU A 34 9.57 -17.50 1.07
CA GLU A 34 9.39 -18.25 2.31
C GLU A 34 10.00 -17.47 3.48
N PRO A 35 9.44 -17.58 4.71
CA PRO A 35 9.98 -16.89 5.89
C PRO A 35 11.46 -17.14 6.15
N GLU A 36 11.95 -18.34 5.86
CA GLU A 36 13.36 -18.69 6.03
C GLU A 36 14.26 -17.95 5.04
N GLU A 37 13.91 -17.94 3.76
CA GLU A 37 14.64 -17.23 2.70
C GLU A 37 14.69 -15.72 2.98
N PHE A 38 13.58 -15.18 3.49
CA PHE A 38 13.52 -13.79 3.93
C PHE A 38 14.43 -13.54 5.14
N LEU A 39 14.44 -14.40 6.15
CA LEU A 39 15.30 -14.19 7.32
C LEU A 39 16.79 -14.33 6.98
N GLN A 40 17.17 -15.26 6.09
CA GLN A 40 18.56 -15.40 5.63
C GLN A 40 19.07 -14.12 4.95
N GLY A 41 18.25 -13.50 4.09
CA GLY A 41 18.63 -12.24 3.47
C GLY A 41 18.63 -11.07 4.47
N VAL A 42 17.77 -11.06 5.50
CA VAL A 42 17.81 -10.07 6.60
C VAL A 42 19.13 -10.18 7.37
N ALA A 43 19.60 -11.39 7.70
CA ALA A 43 20.91 -11.60 8.33
C ALA A 43 22.04 -11.03 7.48
N THR A 44 21.98 -11.28 6.17
CA THR A 44 22.98 -10.78 5.23
C THR A 44 22.95 -9.25 5.18
N LEU A 45 21.76 -8.66 5.08
CA LEU A 45 21.58 -7.21 4.95
C LEU A 45 22.02 -6.44 6.20
N THR A 46 21.77 -6.99 7.39
CA THR A 46 22.18 -6.41 8.68
C THR A 46 23.68 -6.56 8.96
N GLN A 47 24.36 -7.54 8.35
CA GLN A 47 25.80 -7.74 8.48
C GLN A 47 26.65 -6.91 7.50
N ILE A 48 26.07 -6.41 6.40
CA ILE A 48 26.81 -5.63 5.39
C ILE A 48 27.10 -4.22 5.90
N SER A 49 28.30 -4.03 6.44
CA SER A 49 28.92 -2.72 6.68
C SER A 49 29.76 -2.32 5.45
N GLY A 50 29.13 -1.83 4.38
CA GLY A 50 29.87 -1.42 3.16
C GLY A 50 29.06 -0.57 2.17
N PRO A 51 29.74 0.08 1.19
CA PRO A 51 29.13 1.03 0.25
C PRO A 51 28.34 0.36 -0.90
N THR A 52 28.61 -0.91 -1.20
CA THR A 52 27.85 -1.70 -2.20
C THR A 52 26.82 -2.57 -1.49
N ARG A 53 25.68 -1.96 -1.12
CA ARG A 53 24.57 -2.68 -0.49
C ARG A 53 23.65 -3.27 -1.56
N TRP A 54 23.94 -4.50 -1.95
CA TRP A 54 23.07 -5.31 -2.79
C TRP A 54 21.90 -5.84 -1.96
N VAL A 55 20.73 -5.95 -2.58
CA VAL A 55 19.55 -6.55 -1.97
C VAL A 55 19.49 -8.02 -2.36
N PRO A 56 19.51 -8.97 -1.41
CA PRO A 56 19.63 -10.40 -1.70
C PRO A 56 18.55 -10.99 -2.63
N TRP A 57 17.37 -10.37 -2.62
CA TRP A 57 16.19 -10.92 -3.30
C TRP A 57 15.99 -10.40 -4.72
N ILE A 58 16.74 -9.37 -5.17
CA ILE A 58 16.42 -8.64 -6.40
C ILE A 58 17.67 -8.40 -7.25
N SER A 59 17.51 -8.58 -8.57
CA SER A 59 18.54 -8.27 -9.55
C SER A 59 18.58 -6.75 -9.82
N PRO A 60 19.76 -6.11 -9.86
CA PRO A 60 19.89 -4.68 -10.17
C PRO A 60 19.47 -4.31 -11.60
N GLU A 61 19.18 -5.29 -12.47
CA GLU A 61 18.91 -5.07 -13.89
C GLU A 61 17.45 -4.72 -14.22
N THR A 62 16.55 -4.69 -13.23
CA THR A 62 15.12 -4.43 -13.48
C THR A 62 14.76 -2.98 -13.19
N THR A 63 14.34 -2.22 -14.20
CA THR A 63 13.77 -0.86 -14.06
C THR A 63 12.34 -0.86 -13.50
N THR A 64 11.80 -2.04 -13.22
CA THR A 64 10.41 -2.31 -12.82
C THR A 64 10.24 -2.32 -11.31
N ARG A 65 9.14 -1.75 -10.82
CA ARG A 65 8.84 -1.69 -9.39
C ARG A 65 8.58 -3.10 -8.86
N SER A 66 9.37 -3.52 -7.88
CA SER A 66 9.31 -4.85 -7.29
C SER A 66 8.80 -4.79 -5.86
N HIS A 67 7.94 -5.72 -5.50
CA HIS A 67 7.35 -5.89 -4.18
C HIS A 67 7.72 -7.29 -3.67
N LEU A 68 8.07 -7.40 -2.40
CA LEU A 68 8.28 -8.70 -1.74
C LEU A 68 7.03 -9.06 -0.95
N ALA A 69 6.67 -10.33 -0.88
CA ALA A 69 5.65 -10.84 0.01
C ALA A 69 6.19 -12.01 0.83
N VAL A 70 5.85 -12.05 2.12
CA VAL A 70 6.20 -13.15 3.02
C VAL A 70 4.95 -13.56 3.78
N ILE A 71 4.60 -14.86 3.73
CA ILE A 71 3.43 -15.39 4.43
C ILE A 71 3.86 -16.05 5.74
N GLY A 72 3.23 -15.66 6.85
CA GLY A 72 3.33 -16.34 8.14
C GLY A 72 4.66 -16.11 8.88
N LEU A 73 5.35 -15.00 8.61
CA LEU A 73 6.63 -14.68 9.26
C LEU A 73 6.53 -14.67 10.79
N ASP A 74 5.45 -14.11 11.34
CA ASP A 74 5.19 -14.04 12.78
C ASP A 74 5.11 -15.43 13.41
N ALA A 75 4.32 -16.31 12.81
CA ALA A 75 4.14 -17.68 13.26
C ALA A 75 5.46 -18.47 13.16
N TYR A 76 6.23 -18.22 12.10
CA TYR A 76 7.54 -18.81 11.89
C TYR A 76 8.53 -18.39 12.98
N LEU A 77 8.68 -17.08 13.24
CA LEU A 77 9.54 -16.54 14.29
C LEU A 77 9.15 -17.05 15.69
N TRP A 78 7.83 -17.11 15.96
CA TRP A 78 7.31 -17.68 17.21
C TRP A 78 7.73 -19.14 17.38
N SER A 79 7.56 -19.97 16.34
CA SER A 79 7.92 -21.39 16.40
C SER A 79 9.42 -21.62 16.65
N ARG A 80 10.31 -20.84 16.03
CA ARG A 80 11.77 -20.96 16.23
C ARG A 80 12.19 -20.65 17.67
N GLN A 81 11.57 -19.66 18.31
CA GLN A 81 11.86 -19.32 19.70
C GLN A 81 11.53 -20.48 20.66
N HIS A 82 10.46 -21.23 20.39
CA HIS A 82 10.06 -22.37 21.21
C HIS A 82 10.92 -23.62 20.96
N VAL A 83 11.32 -23.88 19.72
CA VAL A 83 12.25 -24.98 19.39
C VAL A 83 13.63 -24.74 20.01
N ALA A 84 14.15 -23.51 19.97
CA ALA A 84 15.43 -23.18 20.59
C ALA A 84 15.44 -23.31 22.12
N ARG A 85 14.28 -23.15 22.77
CA ARG A 85 14.12 -23.25 24.23
C ARG A 85 13.89 -24.69 24.72
N GLY A 86 13.43 -25.60 23.85
CA GLY A 86 13.12 -26.99 24.19
C GLY A 86 14.31 -27.97 24.20
N THR A 87 15.45 -27.60 23.61
CA THR A 87 16.59 -28.52 23.36
C THR A 87 17.81 -28.28 24.26
N GLN A 88 17.69 -27.51 25.35
CA GLN A 88 18.80 -27.34 26.31
C GLN A 88 18.98 -28.58 27.18
N GLN A 89 19.67 -29.59 26.63
CA GLN A 89 20.37 -30.62 27.40
C GLN A 89 21.86 -30.20 27.51
N PRO A 90 22.52 -30.29 28.68
CA PRO A 90 23.86 -29.74 28.85
C PRO A 90 24.93 -30.74 28.38
N GLU A 91 25.42 -30.61 27.14
CA GLU A 91 26.67 -31.24 26.72
C GLU A 91 27.60 -30.26 25.97
N SER A 92 28.72 -29.94 26.65
CA SER A 92 30.07 -29.56 26.19
C SER A 92 30.30 -28.44 25.14
N PRO A 93 31.24 -27.49 25.36
CA PRO A 93 31.46 -26.37 24.47
C PRO A 93 32.34 -26.77 23.28
N LYS A 94 31.72 -26.99 22.11
CA LYS A 94 32.43 -27.08 20.82
C LYS A 94 31.85 -26.07 19.84
N VAL A 95 32.58 -24.95 19.72
CA VAL A 95 32.52 -23.93 18.66
C VAL A 95 31.10 -23.71 18.10
N ALA A 96 30.25 -23.07 18.90
CA ALA A 96 29.03 -22.48 18.39
C ALA A 96 29.40 -21.27 17.54
N GLY A 97 29.38 -21.43 16.21
CA GLY A 97 29.12 -20.27 15.36
C GLY A 97 27.83 -19.65 15.89
N ALA A 98 27.92 -18.40 16.37
CA ALA A 98 26.78 -17.69 16.90
C ALA A 98 25.77 -17.51 15.76
N GLU A 99 24.83 -18.45 15.63
CA GLU A 99 23.66 -18.27 14.78
C GLU A 99 22.92 -17.08 15.38
N VAL A 100 23.09 -15.92 14.74
CA VAL A 100 22.43 -14.67 15.15
C VAL A 100 20.94 -14.97 15.09
N ALA A 101 20.31 -15.12 16.25
CA ALA A 101 18.88 -15.35 16.33
C ALA A 101 18.18 -14.09 15.82
N ILE A 102 17.77 -14.11 14.56
CA ILE A 102 17.07 -13.01 13.92
C ILE A 102 15.69 -12.92 14.56
N GLY A 103 15.45 -11.81 15.27
CA GLY A 103 14.16 -11.48 15.85
C GLY A 103 13.50 -10.31 15.13
N TRP A 104 12.36 -9.88 15.66
CA TRP A 104 11.63 -8.72 15.16
C TRP A 104 12.46 -7.43 15.01
N PRO A 105 13.34 -7.06 15.95
CA PRO A 105 14.14 -5.84 15.79
C PRO A 105 15.01 -5.85 14.54
N GLN A 106 15.61 -6.99 14.19
CA GLN A 106 16.42 -7.13 12.97
C GLN A 106 15.55 -7.10 11.71
N VAL A 107 14.35 -7.68 11.77
CA VAL A 107 13.37 -7.60 10.68
C VAL A 107 12.94 -6.16 10.45
N GLU A 108 12.55 -5.42 11.50
CA GLU A 108 12.16 -4.01 11.41
C GLU A 108 13.29 -3.13 10.85
N GLU A 109 14.53 -3.32 11.33
CA GLU A 109 15.70 -2.62 10.81
C GLU A 109 15.89 -2.90 9.30
N ALA A 110 15.78 -4.16 8.89
CA ALA A 110 15.90 -4.55 7.49
C ALA A 110 14.79 -3.97 6.61
N LEU A 111 13.53 -3.93 7.10
CA LEU A 111 12.42 -3.30 6.39
C LEU A 111 12.69 -1.81 6.12
N VAL A 112 13.19 -1.09 7.14
CA VAL A 112 13.57 0.33 7.00
C VAL A 112 14.71 0.48 6.00
N LEU A 113 15.73 -0.37 6.06
CA LEU A 113 16.85 -0.33 5.13
C LEU A 113 16.40 -0.63 3.69
N LEU A 114 15.51 -1.60 3.48
CA LEU A 114 14.97 -1.92 2.15
C LEU A 114 14.17 -0.77 1.55
N GLN A 115 13.36 -0.09 2.37
CA GLN A 115 12.61 1.07 1.93
C GLN A 115 13.54 2.23 1.55
N LEU A 116 14.53 2.55 2.40
CA LEU A 116 15.41 3.70 2.19
C LEU A 116 16.42 3.50 1.04
N TRP A 117 16.95 2.29 0.88
CA TRP A 117 18.08 2.03 -0.02
C TRP A 117 17.65 1.47 -1.37
N ALA A 118 16.54 0.75 -1.41
CA ALA A 118 16.10 0.03 -2.60
C ALA A 118 14.68 0.42 -3.07
N ASN A 119 13.98 1.29 -2.32
CA ASN A 119 12.59 1.65 -2.57
C ASN A 119 11.69 0.39 -2.74
N LEU A 120 11.99 -0.63 -1.93
CA LEU A 120 11.27 -1.90 -1.95
C LEU A 120 10.19 -1.93 -0.89
N ASP A 121 9.01 -2.33 -1.31
CA ASP A 121 7.88 -2.58 -0.43
C ASP A 121 7.84 -4.07 -0.07
N VAL A 122 7.66 -4.36 1.21
CA VAL A 122 7.63 -5.73 1.74
C VAL A 122 6.30 -5.95 2.44
N LEU A 123 5.50 -6.83 1.85
CA LEU A 123 4.20 -7.23 2.35
C LEU A 123 4.37 -8.46 3.27
N LEU A 124 4.27 -8.23 4.58
CA LEU A 124 4.15 -9.30 5.56
C LEU A 124 2.66 -9.61 5.79
N VAL A 125 2.25 -10.84 5.51
CA VAL A 125 0.84 -11.30 5.65
C VAL A 125 0.79 -12.59 6.46
N ALA A 126 -0.29 -12.82 7.20
CA ALA A 126 -0.42 -14.01 8.02
C ALA A 126 -0.87 -15.25 7.22
N SER A 127 -1.51 -15.04 6.05
CA SER A 127 -2.14 -16.14 5.30
C SER A 127 -2.21 -15.90 3.78
N TRP A 128 -2.45 -16.99 3.05
CA TRP A 128 -2.76 -16.95 1.61
C TRP A 128 -4.01 -16.11 1.29
N GLN A 129 -4.98 -16.09 2.19
CA GLN A 129 -6.19 -15.30 2.01
C GLN A 129 -5.86 -13.80 1.98
N GLU A 130 -5.07 -13.32 2.94
CA GLU A 130 -4.63 -11.92 2.99
C GLU A 130 -3.80 -11.55 1.76
N LEU A 131 -2.87 -12.42 1.35
CA LEU A 131 -2.12 -12.21 0.10
C LEU A 131 -3.05 -12.07 -1.10
N SER A 132 -4.05 -12.95 -1.22
CA SER A 132 -5.00 -12.93 -2.34
C SER A 132 -5.83 -11.64 -2.38
N GLN A 133 -6.22 -11.12 -1.22
CA GLN A 133 -6.95 -9.86 -1.09
C GLN A 133 -6.09 -8.68 -1.53
N HIS A 134 -4.81 -8.69 -1.12
CA HIS A 134 -3.86 -7.66 -1.50
C HIS A 134 -3.58 -7.67 -3.01
N VAL A 135 -3.31 -8.83 -3.61
CA VAL A 135 -3.10 -8.97 -5.05
C VAL A 135 -4.33 -8.50 -5.84
N CYS A 136 -5.54 -8.85 -5.39
CA CYS A 136 -6.79 -8.34 -5.98
C CYS A 136 -6.87 -6.81 -5.91
N ALA A 137 -6.54 -6.23 -4.75
CA ALA A 137 -6.58 -4.79 -4.55
C ALA A 137 -5.56 -4.04 -5.43
N ILE A 138 -4.30 -4.50 -5.47
CA ILE A 138 -3.26 -3.94 -6.34
C ILE A 138 -3.67 -4.06 -7.80
N THR A 139 -4.08 -5.24 -8.25
CA THR A 139 -4.47 -5.45 -9.66
C THR A 139 -5.60 -4.50 -10.07
N LYS A 140 -6.57 -4.29 -9.18
CA LYS A 140 -7.65 -3.33 -9.39
C LYS A 140 -7.15 -1.88 -9.38
N ALA A 141 -6.23 -1.53 -8.48
CA ALA A 141 -5.64 -0.20 -8.41
C ALA A 141 -4.87 0.12 -9.70
N LEU A 142 -4.01 -0.80 -10.16
CA LEU A 142 -3.28 -0.69 -11.42
C LEU A 142 -4.20 -0.58 -12.63
N ALA A 143 -5.26 -1.40 -12.69
CA ALA A 143 -6.24 -1.31 -13.77
C ALA A 143 -6.97 0.04 -13.81
N GLN A 144 -7.10 0.73 -12.68
CA GLN A 144 -7.75 2.04 -12.57
C GLN A 144 -6.77 3.22 -12.69
N CYS A 145 -5.47 2.99 -12.48
CA CYS A 145 -4.44 4.02 -12.40
C CYS A 145 -4.44 4.96 -13.62
N PRO A 146 -4.44 4.46 -14.88
CA PRO A 146 -4.41 5.35 -16.04
C PRO A 146 -5.62 6.28 -16.13
N LEU A 147 -6.82 5.76 -15.84
CA LEU A 147 -8.05 6.55 -15.85
C LEU A 147 -8.07 7.58 -14.71
N LYS A 148 -7.52 7.24 -13.54
CA LYS A 148 -7.41 8.18 -12.42
C LYS A 148 -6.44 9.31 -12.74
N GLN A 149 -5.25 9.01 -13.25
CA GLN A 149 -4.25 10.00 -13.66
C GLN A 149 -4.82 10.96 -14.71
N TYR A 150 -5.54 10.44 -15.72
CA TYR A 150 -6.20 11.27 -16.73
C TYR A 150 -7.27 12.20 -16.14
N ARG A 151 -8.07 11.71 -15.19
CA ARG A 151 -9.09 12.54 -14.53
C ARG A 151 -8.47 13.61 -13.65
N GLU A 152 -7.42 13.25 -12.91
CA GLU A 152 -6.69 14.16 -12.02
C GLU A 152 -5.99 15.28 -12.79
N SER A 153 -5.50 15.03 -14.01
CA SER A 153 -4.88 16.06 -14.84
C SER A 153 -5.87 17.06 -15.43
N GLN A 154 -7.15 16.68 -15.60
CA GLN A 154 -8.17 17.55 -16.18
C GLN A 154 -9.05 18.28 -15.18
N ALA A 155 -9.14 17.79 -13.94
CA ALA A 155 -10.09 18.31 -12.97
C ALA A 155 -9.41 19.19 -11.92
N PHE A 156 -10.18 20.13 -11.37
CA PHE A 156 -9.71 20.95 -10.26
C PHE A 156 -9.32 20.04 -9.08
N SER A 157 -8.16 20.30 -8.47
CA SER A 157 -7.58 19.51 -7.39
C SER A 157 -8.52 19.28 -6.20
N PHE A 158 -9.51 20.16 -6.02
CA PHE A 158 -10.54 20.08 -5.00
C PHE A 158 -11.72 19.16 -5.36
N CYS A 159 -12.03 18.99 -6.65
CA CYS A 159 -13.23 18.27 -7.12
C CYS A 159 -13.01 16.76 -7.27
N THR A 160 -11.76 16.28 -7.26
CA THR A 160 -11.41 14.90 -7.64
C THR A 160 -11.28 13.92 -6.49
N ALA A 161 -11.17 14.40 -5.24
CA ALA A 161 -10.76 13.56 -4.12
C ALA A 161 -11.72 13.59 -2.92
N GLY A 162 -12.01 12.40 -2.39
CA GLY A 162 -12.63 12.20 -1.08
C GLY A 162 -14.12 12.57 -0.99
N ARG A 163 -14.56 12.91 0.23
CA ARG A 163 -15.96 13.32 0.52
C ARG A 163 -16.39 14.61 -0.21
N TRP A 164 -15.54 15.21 -1.04
CA TRP A 164 -15.83 16.42 -1.79
C TRP A 164 -16.31 16.13 -3.22
N ALA A 165 -15.98 14.94 -3.75
CA ALA A 165 -16.32 14.56 -5.13
C ALA A 165 -17.79 14.15 -5.32
N ALA A 166 -18.47 13.72 -4.26
CA ALA A 166 -19.89 13.36 -4.33
C ALA A 166 -20.79 14.60 -4.20
N GLY A 167 -21.75 14.80 -5.09
CA GLY A 167 -22.80 15.81 -4.90
C GLY A 167 -23.80 15.43 -3.82
N GLU A 168 -24.63 16.38 -3.40
CA GLU A 168 -25.84 16.08 -2.64
C GLU A 168 -26.99 15.86 -3.62
N PRO A 169 -27.74 14.74 -3.55
CA PRO A 169 -28.86 14.52 -4.44
C PRO A 169 -29.96 15.55 -4.15
N VAL A 170 -30.39 16.27 -5.18
CA VAL A 170 -31.46 17.27 -5.08
C VAL A 170 -32.56 16.91 -6.06
N ALA A 171 -33.78 16.75 -5.55
CA ALA A 171 -34.96 16.50 -6.37
C ALA A 171 -35.50 17.80 -6.99
N ARG A 172 -36.36 17.68 -8.01
CA ARG A 172 -36.90 18.83 -8.76
C ARG A 172 -37.74 19.79 -7.91
N ASP A 173 -38.32 19.28 -6.83
CA ASP A 173 -39.09 20.03 -5.83
C ASP A 173 -38.19 20.82 -4.85
N GLY A 174 -36.86 20.70 -4.97
CA GLY A 174 -35.90 21.32 -4.08
C GLY A 174 -35.58 20.50 -2.81
N THR A 175 -36.17 19.31 -2.66
CA THR A 175 -35.81 18.40 -1.57
C THR A 175 -34.34 18.02 -1.71
N GLY A 176 -33.55 18.31 -0.66
CA GLY A 176 -32.09 18.14 -0.65
C GLY A 176 -31.29 19.45 -0.68
N LEU A 177 -31.88 20.59 -1.07
CA LEU A 177 -31.18 21.89 -1.14
C LEU A 177 -30.58 22.33 0.20
N ARG A 178 -31.28 22.05 1.31
CA ARG A 178 -30.76 22.33 2.66
C ARG A 178 -29.51 21.50 2.98
N GLY A 179 -29.46 20.26 2.51
CA GLY A 179 -28.28 19.40 2.62
C GLY A 179 -27.13 19.93 1.77
N ALA A 180 -27.42 20.35 0.55
CA ALA A 180 -26.44 20.99 -0.34
C ALA A 180 -25.87 22.27 0.28
N TRP A 181 -26.72 23.13 0.86
CA TRP A 181 -26.29 24.35 1.54
C TRP A 181 -25.36 24.07 2.73
N ARG A 182 -25.74 23.12 3.60
CA ARG A 182 -24.89 22.65 4.70
C ARG A 182 -23.54 22.17 4.20
N ARG A 183 -23.53 21.43 3.09
CA ARG A 183 -22.30 20.90 2.50
C ARG A 183 -21.43 21.98 1.87
N GLN A 184 -22.03 23.02 1.28
CA GLN A 184 -21.32 24.20 0.80
C GLN A 184 -20.61 24.95 1.94
N ILE A 185 -21.28 25.15 3.08
CA ILE A 185 -20.65 25.77 4.26
C ILE A 185 -19.48 24.92 4.80
N ARG A 186 -19.59 23.59 4.74
CA ARG A 186 -18.50 22.69 5.15
C ARG A 186 -17.27 22.76 4.24
N GLN A 187 -17.37 23.31 3.03
CA GLN A 187 -16.21 23.46 2.14
C GLN A 187 -15.20 24.48 2.67
N PHE A 188 -15.60 25.40 3.53
CA PHE A 188 -14.70 26.38 4.13
C PHE A 188 -13.75 25.72 5.13
N SER A 189 -12.48 26.14 5.09
CA SER A 189 -11.45 25.67 6.02
C SER A 189 -11.90 25.85 7.47
N ARG A 190 -11.64 24.83 8.31
CA ARG A 190 -11.94 24.82 9.76
C ARG A 190 -13.42 24.86 10.13
N VAL A 191 -14.33 24.61 9.18
CA VAL A 191 -15.74 24.45 9.50
C VAL A 191 -16.06 23.00 9.86
N SER A 192 -16.41 22.77 11.13
CA SER A 192 -16.86 21.47 11.60
C SER A 192 -18.32 21.22 11.20
N PRO A 193 -18.80 19.95 11.25
CA PRO A 193 -20.22 19.66 11.03
C PRO A 193 -21.13 20.47 11.94
N ALA A 194 -20.80 20.59 13.24
CA ALA A 194 -21.60 21.33 14.21
C ALA A 194 -21.69 22.82 13.88
N VAL A 195 -20.59 23.43 13.41
CA VAL A 195 -20.58 24.84 12.99
C VAL A 195 -21.46 25.02 11.75
N ALA A 196 -21.32 24.16 10.74
CA ALA A 196 -22.18 24.21 9.57
C ALA A 196 -23.66 24.04 9.93
N ASP A 197 -23.96 23.15 10.88
CA ASP A 197 -25.31 22.91 11.35
C ASP A 197 -25.90 24.11 12.08
N ALA A 198 -25.12 24.77 12.93
CA ALA A 198 -25.51 26.01 13.58
C ALA A 198 -25.80 27.12 12.55
N VAL A 199 -24.92 27.31 11.56
CA VAL A 199 -25.10 28.31 10.50
C VAL A 199 -26.34 28.02 9.66
N VAL A 200 -26.56 26.78 9.21
CA VAL A 200 -27.75 26.39 8.43
C VAL A 200 -29.04 26.48 9.25
N THR A 201 -28.95 26.35 10.57
CA THR A 201 -30.11 26.51 11.46
C THR A 201 -30.46 27.98 11.63
N ALA A 202 -29.47 28.86 11.77
CA ALA A 202 -29.67 30.31 11.81
C ALA A 202 -30.09 30.88 10.44
N PHE A 203 -29.50 30.37 9.36
CA PHE A 203 -29.71 30.84 7.99
C PHE A 203 -30.04 29.66 7.07
N PRO A 204 -31.32 29.28 6.95
CA PRO A 204 -31.73 28.08 6.21
C PRO A 204 -31.61 28.20 4.69
N SER A 205 -31.25 29.37 4.16
CA SER A 205 -30.92 29.57 2.75
C SER A 205 -29.76 30.57 2.58
N PRO A 206 -28.98 30.49 1.49
CA PRO A 206 -27.93 31.47 1.19
C PRO A 206 -28.46 32.90 1.12
N ARG A 207 -29.67 33.09 0.61
CA ARG A 207 -30.31 34.40 0.48
C ARG A 207 -30.56 35.06 1.84
N LEU A 208 -30.97 34.29 2.85
CA LEU A 208 -31.17 34.81 4.21
C LEU A 208 -29.84 35.20 4.88
N LEU A 209 -28.75 34.49 4.57
CA LEU A 209 -27.42 34.87 5.06
C LEU A 209 -26.95 36.18 4.40
N GLN A 210 -27.17 36.35 3.10
CA GLN A 210 -26.83 37.58 2.38
C GLN A 210 -27.59 38.79 2.93
N GLN A 211 -28.90 38.66 3.12
CA GLN A 211 -29.75 39.74 3.67
C GLN A 211 -29.37 40.16 5.10
N ALA A 212 -28.74 39.29 5.88
CA ALA A 212 -28.27 39.62 7.22
C ALA A 212 -26.91 40.34 7.23
N LEU A 213 -26.19 40.34 6.10
CA LEU A 213 -24.90 41.00 5.92
C LEU A 213 -25.01 42.33 5.16
N GLU A 214 -26.13 42.56 4.49
CA GLU A 214 -26.54 43.85 3.90
C GLU A 214 -27.02 44.83 4.98
#